data_AF-A0A8H4XQU2-F1
#
_entry.id   AF-A0A8H4XQU2-F1
#
_cell.length_a   1.000
_cell.length_b   1.000
_cell.length_c   1.000
_cell.angle_alpha   90.00
_cell.angle_beta   90.00
_cell.angle_gamma   90.00
#
_symmetry.space_group_name_H-M   'P 1'
#
loop_
_entity.id
_entity.type
_entity.pdbx_description
1 polymer ?
#
loop_
_entity_poly.entity_id
_entity_poly.type
_entity_poly.pdbx_seq_one_letter_code
_entity_poly.pdbx_strand_id
1 'polypeptide(L)'
;MKNLNGNLHISVSMPSIEVGTIGGGTILEAQSAMLEMLGVRGPHPTNPGENARQLARIVAAGVLAGELSLCAALAAGHLVKAHMAHNRSAAPSAAPTRSSTPVSAAVGAAAARSKTGLSMTTTGR
;
A
#
# COMPACT_ATOMS: atom_id res chain seq x y z
N MET A 1 -11.77 -16.79 -24.00
CA MET A 1 -11.70 -15.64 -24.92
C MET A 1 -12.00 -16.11 -26.32
N LYS A 2 -12.80 -15.39 -27.09
CA LYS A 2 -13.11 -15.70 -28.49
C LYS A 2 -12.98 -14.44 -29.34
N ASN A 3 -12.54 -14.58 -30.58
CA ASN A 3 -12.66 -13.48 -31.55
C ASN A 3 -14.11 -13.42 -32.03
N LEU A 4 -14.71 -12.24 -31.98
CA LEU A 4 -16.05 -11.98 -32.50
C LEU A 4 -15.98 -10.76 -33.42
N ASN A 5 -15.91 -11.01 -34.73
CA ASN A 5 -15.81 -9.96 -35.76
C ASN A 5 -14.63 -8.99 -35.54
N GLY A 6 -13.46 -9.51 -35.17
CA GLY A 6 -12.28 -8.70 -34.88
C GLY A 6 -12.22 -8.16 -33.44
N ASN A 7 -13.28 -8.31 -32.65
CA ASN A 7 -13.31 -7.90 -31.24
C ASN A 7 -12.97 -9.07 -30.32
N LEU A 8 -12.47 -8.75 -29.11
CA LEU A 8 -12.23 -9.73 -28.06
C LEU A 8 -13.50 -9.94 -27.23
N HIS A 9 -14.07 -11.14 -27.28
CA HIS A 9 -15.15 -11.56 -26.40
C HIS A 9 -14.60 -12.33 -25.19
N ILE A 10 -14.88 -11.81 -24.00
CA ILE A 10 -14.46 -12.36 -22.70
C ILE A 10 -15.63 -12.28 -21.71
N SER A 11 -15.74 -13.30 -20.86
CA SER A 11 -16.78 -13.40 -19.84
C SER A 11 -16.23 -14.15 -18.64
N VAL A 12 -16.70 -13.79 -17.44
CA VAL A 12 -16.47 -14.54 -16.21
C VAL A 12 -17.82 -14.99 -15.66
N SER A 13 -17.88 -16.20 -15.12
CA SER A 13 -19.04 -16.70 -14.37
C SER A 13 -18.59 -17.07 -12.97
N MET A 14 -19.18 -16.44 -11.97
CA MET A 14 -18.87 -16.64 -10.55
C MET A 14 -20.20 -16.88 -9.83
N PRO A 15 -20.65 -18.16 -9.75
CA PRO A 15 -21.98 -18.48 -9.24
C PRO A 15 -22.13 -18.25 -7.73
N SER A 16 -21.00 -18.19 -7.02
CA SER A 16 -20.93 -18.07 -5.57
C SER A 16 -20.06 -16.87 -5.21
N ILE A 17 -20.67 -15.69 -5.13
CA ILE A 17 -20.03 -14.48 -4.61
C ILE A 17 -20.75 -14.10 -3.30
N GLU A 18 -20.15 -14.46 -2.17
CA GLU A 18 -20.66 -14.14 -0.84
C GLU A 18 -20.15 -12.75 -0.40
N VAL A 19 -20.97 -11.73 -0.64
CA VAL A 19 -20.66 -10.34 -0.25
C VAL A 19 -21.84 -9.69 0.46
N GLY A 20 -21.55 -8.69 1.29
CA GLY A 20 -22.54 -7.92 2.02
C GLY A 20 -22.10 -6.47 2.18
N THR A 21 -23.08 -5.56 2.27
CA THR A 21 -22.86 -4.12 2.47
C THR A 21 -23.30 -3.64 3.86
N ILE A 22 -23.71 -4.58 4.72
CA ILE A 22 -24.17 -4.38 6.10
C ILE A 22 -23.62 -5.51 6.97
N GLY A 23 -23.26 -5.21 8.22
CA GLY A 23 -22.86 -6.18 9.23
C GLY A 23 -21.37 -6.52 9.25
N GLY A 24 -20.93 -7.23 10.29
CA GLY A 24 -19.54 -7.65 10.46
C GLY A 24 -18.55 -6.48 10.33
N GLY A 25 -17.52 -6.66 9.51
CA GLY A 25 -16.47 -5.65 9.30
C GLY A 25 -16.89 -4.42 8.48
N THR A 26 -18.10 -4.38 7.91
CA THR A 26 -18.54 -3.25 7.06
C THR A 26 -18.78 -1.95 7.84
N ILE A 27 -18.87 -2.03 9.17
CA ILE A 27 -19.03 -0.87 10.06
C ILE A 27 -17.71 -0.16 10.38
N LEU A 28 -16.58 -0.82 10.13
CA LEU A 28 -15.25 -0.28 10.42
C LEU A 28 -14.94 0.87 9.45
N GLU A 29 -14.26 1.91 9.94
CA GLU A 29 -14.08 3.18 9.22
C GLU A 29 -13.50 3.01 7.81
N ALA A 30 -12.38 2.28 7.67
CA ALA A 30 -11.73 2.09 6.38
C ALA A 30 -12.61 1.32 5.38
N GLN A 31 -13.23 0.23 5.83
CA GLN A 31 -14.10 -0.61 5.00
C GLN A 31 -15.37 0.15 4.60
N SER A 32 -15.94 0.90 5.54
CA SER A 32 -17.09 1.77 5.34
C SER A 32 -16.79 2.85 4.30
N ALA A 33 -15.64 3.52 4.38
CA ALA A 33 -15.21 4.53 3.42
C ALA A 33 -15.04 3.95 2.01
N MET A 34 -14.51 2.72 1.89
CA MET A 34 -14.40 2.04 0.59
C MET A 34 -15.77 1.68 0.01
N LEU A 35 -16.71 1.21 0.83
CA LEU A 35 -18.08 0.93 0.39
C LEU A 35 -18.82 2.21 -0.03
N GLU A 36 -18.54 3.34 0.64
CA GLU A 36 -19.07 4.65 0.29
C GLU A 36 -18.48 5.17 -1.03
N MET A 37 -17.17 5.03 -1.23
CA MET A 37 -16.50 5.34 -2.49
C MET A 37 -17.09 4.54 -3.67
N LEU A 38 -17.46 3.28 -3.43
CA LEU A 38 -18.13 2.42 -4.41
C LEU A 38 -19.65 2.71 -4.53
N GLY A 39 -20.21 3.59 -3.70
CA GLY A 39 -21.62 3.97 -3.71
C GLY A 39 -22.59 2.90 -3.21
N VAL A 40 -22.10 1.90 -2.46
CA VAL A 40 -22.88 0.72 -2.05
C VAL A 40 -22.93 0.54 -0.52
N ARG A 41 -22.51 1.53 0.26
CA ARG A 41 -22.51 1.45 1.71
C ARG A 41 -23.92 1.27 2.28
N GLY A 42 -24.10 0.32 3.20
CA GLY A 42 -25.32 0.15 3.97
C GLY A 42 -26.48 -0.47 3.18
N PRO A 43 -27.71 -0.40 3.73
CA PRO A 43 -28.92 -0.85 3.05
C PRO A 43 -29.26 0.05 1.87
N HIS A 44 -29.78 -0.56 0.80
CA HIS A 44 -30.36 0.21 -0.30
C HIS A 44 -31.68 0.84 0.17
N PRO A 45 -31.94 2.14 -0.11
CA PRO A 45 -33.05 2.89 0.49
C PRO A 45 -34.43 2.34 0.15
N THR A 46 -34.60 1.73 -1.03
CA THR A 46 -35.91 1.29 -1.55
C THR A 46 -35.98 -0.19 -1.93
N ASN A 47 -34.85 -0.90 -1.99
CA ASN A 47 -34.77 -2.24 -2.56
C ASN A 47 -33.71 -3.09 -1.82
N PRO A 48 -34.09 -3.70 -0.68
CA PRO A 48 -33.16 -4.47 0.14
C PRO A 48 -32.33 -5.48 -0.65
N GLY A 49 -31.01 -5.49 -0.41
CA GLY A 49 -30.06 -6.38 -1.09
C GLY A 49 -29.46 -5.82 -2.39
N GLU A 50 -30.01 -4.74 -2.97
CA GLU A 50 -29.50 -4.21 -4.24
C GLU A 50 -28.06 -3.69 -4.16
N ASN A 51 -27.69 -3.04 -3.04
CA ASN A 51 -26.31 -2.62 -2.79
C ASN A 51 -25.33 -3.83 -2.77
N ALA A 52 -25.72 -4.94 -2.15
CA ALA A 52 -24.90 -6.16 -2.12
C ALA A 52 -24.77 -6.79 -3.52
N ARG A 53 -25.85 -6.78 -4.32
CA ARG A 53 -25.81 -7.22 -5.73
C ARG A 53 -24.94 -6.32 -6.60
N GLN A 54 -24.95 -5.01 -6.34
CA GLN A 54 -24.07 -4.06 -7.02
C GLN A 54 -22.60 -4.32 -6.63
N LEU A 55 -22.31 -4.55 -5.35
CA LEU A 55 -20.97 -4.94 -4.90
C LEU A 55 -20.51 -6.24 -5.58
N ALA A 56 -21.37 -7.26 -5.68
CA ALA A 56 -21.05 -8.51 -6.37
C ALA A 56 -20.70 -8.29 -7.86
N ARG A 57 -21.43 -7.40 -8.55
CA ARG A 57 -21.13 -7.00 -9.93
C ARG A 57 -19.79 -6.27 -10.03
N ILE A 58 -19.48 -5.37 -9.10
CA ILE A 58 -18.18 -4.67 -9.04
C ILE A 58 -17.04 -5.68 -8.87
N VAL A 59 -17.19 -6.65 -7.95
CA VAL A 59 -16.20 -7.72 -7.75
C VAL A 59 -15.99 -8.53 -9.03
N ALA A 60 -17.06 -9.01 -9.66
CA ALA A 60 -16.98 -9.78 -10.90
C ALA A 60 -16.33 -8.97 -12.05
N ALA A 61 -16.64 -7.66 -12.16
CA ALA A 61 -16.02 -6.77 -13.12
C ALA A 61 -14.52 -6.57 -12.84
N GLY A 62 -14.14 -6.42 -11.57
CA GLY A 62 -12.74 -6.35 -11.14
C GLY A 62 -11.96 -7.62 -11.49
N VAL A 63 -12.54 -8.80 -11.25
CA VAL A 63 -11.97 -10.09 -11.67
C VAL A 63 -11.80 -10.15 -13.18
N LEU A 64 -12.84 -9.83 -13.96
CA LEU A 64 -12.77 -9.85 -15.42
C LEU A 64 -11.66 -8.93 -15.96
N ALA A 65 -11.53 -7.73 -15.39
CA ALA A 65 -10.47 -6.77 -15.74
C ALA A 65 -9.07 -7.29 -15.37
N GLY A 66 -8.93 -7.93 -14.21
CA GLY A 66 -7.68 -8.56 -13.76
C GLY A 66 -7.26 -9.71 -14.69
N GLU A 67 -8.18 -10.61 -15.02
CA GLU A 67 -7.95 -11.73 -15.95
C GLU A 67 -7.55 -11.23 -17.34
N LEU A 68 -8.24 -10.21 -17.86
CA LEU A 68 -7.89 -9.59 -19.13
C LEU A 68 -6.46 -9.02 -19.11
N SER A 69 -6.13 -8.26 -18.06
CA SER A 69 -4.80 -7.63 -17.90
C SER A 69 -3.69 -8.67 -17.80
N LEU A 70 -3.88 -9.71 -16.97
CA LEU A 70 -2.91 -10.78 -16.78
C LEU A 70 -2.69 -11.58 -18.07
N CYS A 71 -3.77 -12.00 -18.73
CA CYS A 71 -3.67 -12.73 -20.00
C CYS A 71 -2.99 -11.89 -21.09
N ALA A 72 -3.29 -10.58 -21.17
CA ALA A 72 -2.63 -9.68 -22.11
C ALA A 72 -1.13 -9.53 -21.81
N ALA A 73 -0.75 -9.39 -20.53
CA ALA A 73 0.64 -9.30 -20.11
C ALA A 73 1.43 -10.59 -20.39
N LEU A 74 0.80 -11.76 -20.23
CA LEU A 74 1.37 -13.05 -20.61
C LEU A 74 1.55 -13.17 -22.12
N ALA A 75 0.52 -12.86 -22.90
CA ALA A 75 0.56 -12.93 -24.35
C ALA A 75 1.60 -11.98 -24.96
N ALA A 76 1.80 -10.79 -24.35
CA ALA A 76 2.80 -9.81 -24.78
C ALA A 76 4.20 -10.01 -24.15
N GLY A 77 4.38 -10.98 -23.23
CA GLY A 77 5.66 -11.19 -22.54
C GLY A 77 6.05 -10.07 -21.56
N HIS A 78 5.09 -9.27 -21.08
CA HIS A 78 5.33 -8.12 -20.20
C HIS A 78 5.31 -8.47 -18.70
N LEU A 79 4.87 -9.67 -18.32
CA LEU A 79 4.60 -10.02 -16.92
C LEU A 79 5.83 -9.83 -16.01
N VAL A 80 6.99 -10.39 -16.37
CA VAL A 80 8.22 -10.29 -15.56
C VAL A 80 8.71 -8.85 -15.47
N LYS A 81 8.68 -8.11 -16.59
CA LYS A 81 9.09 -6.70 -16.64
C LYS A 81 8.25 -5.85 -15.68
N ALA A 82 6.92 -6.03 -15.69
CA ALA A 82 6.03 -5.33 -14.76
C ALA A 82 6.31 -5.72 -13.30
N HIS A 83 6.61 -6.98 -13.03
CA HIS A 83 6.95 -7.46 -11.70
C HIS A 83 8.24 -6.82 -11.16
N MET A 84 9.28 -6.73 -11.99
CA MET A 84 10.54 -6.07 -11.61
C MET A 84 10.38 -4.56 -11.38
N ALA A 85 9.49 -3.92 -12.14
CA ALA A 85 9.26 -2.49 -12.02
C ALA A 85 8.39 -2.10 -10.80
N HIS A 86 7.37 -2.89 -10.49
CA HIS A 86 6.33 -2.48 -9.53
C HIS A 86 6.20 -3.36 -8.28
N ASN A 87 6.66 -4.61 -8.34
CA ASN A 87 6.53 -5.56 -7.22
C ASN A 87 7.89 -5.97 -6.62
N ARG A 88 8.99 -5.34 -7.06
CA ARG A 88 10.32 -5.50 -6.48
C ARG A 88 10.83 -4.15 -6.03
N SER A 89 11.23 -4.05 -4.76
CA SER A 89 11.97 -2.89 -4.28
C SER A 89 13.21 -2.67 -5.15
N ALA A 90 13.49 -1.42 -5.55
CA ALA A 90 14.83 -1.07 -6.02
C ALA A 90 15.84 -1.55 -4.96
N ALA A 91 17.02 -2.02 -5.40
CA ALA A 91 18.12 -2.32 -4.48
C ALA A 91 18.20 -1.19 -3.45
N PRO A 92 18.32 -1.49 -2.14
CA PRO A 92 18.23 -0.46 -1.11
C PRO A 92 19.19 0.65 -1.51
N SER A 93 18.64 1.81 -1.87
CA SER A 93 19.46 3.00 -1.99
C SER A 93 20.17 3.08 -0.66
N ALA A 94 21.50 3.07 -0.69
CA ALA A 94 22.33 3.25 0.49
C ALA A 94 22.09 4.69 0.99
N ALA A 95 20.90 4.94 1.55
CA ALA A 95 20.66 6.07 2.38
C ALA A 95 21.68 5.94 3.51
N PRO A 96 22.57 6.92 3.71
CA PRO A 96 23.49 6.86 4.81
C PRO A 96 22.65 6.94 6.08
N THR A 97 22.41 5.80 6.72
CA THR A 97 21.85 5.72 8.06
C THR A 97 22.91 6.24 9.04
N ARG A 98 23.16 7.55 9.01
CA ARG A 98 23.77 8.23 10.15
C ARG A 98 22.65 8.46 11.14
N SER A 99 22.30 7.40 11.88
CA SER A 99 21.56 7.52 13.13
C SER A 99 22.48 8.23 14.14
N SER A 100 22.48 9.56 14.16
CA SER A 100 22.98 10.29 15.32
C SER A 100 21.96 10.08 16.45
N THR A 101 22.15 9.03 17.24
CA THR A 101 21.44 8.91 18.51
C THR A 101 21.93 10.03 19.43
N PRO A 102 21.04 10.71 20.18
CA PRO A 102 21.41 11.85 21.03
C PRO A 102 22.40 11.49 22.15
N VAL A 103 22.69 10.20 22.35
CA VAL A 103 23.67 9.70 23.34
C VAL A 103 25.12 9.97 22.91
N SER A 104 25.46 9.94 21.61
CA SER A 104 26.85 10.24 21.17
C SER A 104 27.22 11.73 21.34
N ALA A 105 26.26 12.64 21.24
CA ALA A 105 26.50 14.07 21.49
C ALA A 105 26.78 14.37 22.97
N ALA A 106 26.14 13.63 23.89
CA ALA A 106 26.34 13.80 25.32
C ALA A 106 27.73 13.34 25.81
N VAL A 107 28.30 12.29 25.18
CA VAL A 107 29.64 11.77 25.57
C VAL A 107 30.77 12.71 25.11
N GLY A 108 30.62 13.41 23.99
CA GLY A 108 31.63 14.36 23.50
C GLY A 108 31.72 15.67 24.31
N ALA A 109 30.60 16.13 24.86
CA ALA A 109 30.55 17.38 25.62
C ALA A 109 31.15 17.26 27.04
N ALA A 110 31.14 16.06 27.62
CA ALA A 110 31.70 15.81 28.97
C ALA A 110 33.23 15.78 28.98
N ALA A 111 33.88 15.36 27.89
CA ALA A 111 35.34 15.26 27.80
C ALA A 111 36.05 16.62 27.69
N ALA A 112 35.35 17.69 27.28
CA ALA A 112 35.94 19.00 27.01
C ALA A 112 36.00 19.94 28.23
N ARG A 113 35.48 19.56 29.40
CA ARG A 113 35.37 20.45 30.58
C ARG A 113 36.44 20.28 31.67
N SER A 114 37.48 19.47 31.46
CA SER A 114 38.50 19.16 32.49
C SER A 114 39.86 19.88 32.30
N LYS A 115 39.91 21.08 31.70
CA LYS A 115 41.17 21.85 31.62
C LYS A 115 40.97 23.35 31.87
N THR A 116 40.60 23.73 33.08
CA THR A 116 40.76 25.11 33.56
C THR A 116 40.99 25.12 35.07
N GLY A 117 42.22 25.48 35.47
CA GLY A 117 42.53 25.93 36.82
C GLY A 117 43.77 25.27 37.44
N LEU A 118 44.94 25.88 37.28
CA LEU A 118 45.55 26.68 38.36
C LEU A 118 46.91 27.24 37.88
N SER A 119 46.92 28.50 37.46
CA SER A 119 48.15 29.28 37.32
C SER A 119 48.40 29.96 38.66
N MET A 120 49.56 29.70 39.28
CA MET A 120 50.17 30.64 40.20
C MET A 120 51.67 30.74 39.90
N THR A 121 52.01 31.92 39.41
CA THR A 121 53.32 32.58 39.31
C THR A 121 54.13 32.54 40.60
N THR A 122 55.47 32.53 40.50
CA THR A 122 56.37 33.63 40.95
C THR A 122 57.85 33.20 40.93
N THR A 123 58.63 33.88 40.06
CA THR A 123 59.96 34.52 40.26
C THR A 123 61.15 33.77 40.87
N GLY A 124 62.29 33.84 40.15
CA GLY A 124 63.53 34.37 40.76
C GLY A 124 64.84 33.62 40.51
N ARG A 125 65.69 34.30 39.72
CA ARG A 125 67.16 34.14 39.51
C ARG A 125 67.67 32.98 38.68
#